data_AF-A0A9D0ATC7-F1
#
_entry.id   AF-A0A9D0ATC7-F1
#
_cell.length_a   1.000
_cell.length_b   1.000
_cell.length_c   1.000
_cell.angle_alpha   90.00
_cell.angle_beta   90.00
_cell.angle_gamma   90.00
#
_symmetry.space_group_name_H-M   'P 1'
#
loop_
_entity.id
_entity.type
_entity.pdbx_description
1 polymer ?
#
loop_
_entity_poly.entity_id
_entity_poly.type
_entity_poly.pdbx_seq_one_letter_code
_entity_poly.pdbx_strand_id
1 'polypeptide(L)'
;MKFPKTRLWFIIIGITVLGLVIAIAGWSSTRFNRISVCTTCHEIFVDYDEYKQTAPLSESVEDFRPTKEYDPGYFNVTVGCAECHAYPYEEYKESPHYDNERGVKAGCVGCHEPHSVREILAWKFFYINSGSTGDSPFHAVSNSLRDIPEWEKLRIKLATKARKKMMEEDSAKCKVCHKTEGLWFAKKKQHQTTKKTCVKCHYNLVHKSVRWHD
;
A
#
# COMPACT_ATOMS: atom_id res chain seq x y z
N MET A 1 32.26 -23.31 40.96
CA MET A 1 32.85 -22.30 40.04
C MET A 1 32.17 -20.96 40.28
N LYS A 2 32.88 -19.93 40.76
CA LYS A 2 32.30 -18.58 40.93
C LYS A 2 32.29 -17.89 39.58
N PHE A 3 31.10 -17.61 39.03
CA PHE A 3 30.98 -16.78 37.83
C PHE A 3 31.60 -15.40 38.12
N PRO A 4 32.58 -14.93 37.34
CA PRO A 4 33.24 -13.66 37.62
C PRO A 4 32.22 -12.53 37.44
N LYS A 5 32.08 -11.69 38.48
CA LYS A 5 31.11 -10.58 38.51
C LYS A 5 31.20 -9.66 37.28
N THR A 6 32.37 -9.57 36.67
CA THR A 6 32.61 -8.83 35.41
C THR A 6 31.87 -9.43 34.22
N ARG A 7 31.82 -10.76 34.05
CA ARG A 7 31.04 -11.41 32.98
C ARG A 7 29.54 -11.23 33.16
N LEU A 8 29.06 -11.27 34.40
CA LEU A 8 27.65 -11.00 34.70
C LEU A 8 27.28 -9.55 34.32
N TRP A 9 28.17 -8.59 34.58
CA TRP A 9 27.96 -7.19 34.23
C TRP A 9 27.89 -6.96 32.71
N PHE A 10 28.79 -7.58 31.93
CA PHE A 10 28.73 -7.50 30.46
C PHE A 10 27.47 -8.14 29.87
N ILE A 11 26.98 -9.23 30.46
CA ILE A 11 25.71 -9.86 30.04
C ILE A 11 24.53 -8.93 30.34
N ILE A 12 24.51 -8.31 31.52
CA ILE A 12 23.45 -7.36 31.91
C ILE A 12 23.46 -6.13 30.99
N ILE A 13 24.63 -5.56 30.69
CA ILE A 13 24.73 -4.46 29.72
C ILE A 13 24.25 -4.90 28.35
N GLY A 14 24.70 -6.05 27.86
CA GLY A 14 24.32 -6.57 26.55
C GLY A 14 22.80 -6.75 26.41
N ILE A 15 22.14 -7.32 27.43
CA ILE A 15 20.68 -7.46 27.49
C ILE A 15 20.00 -6.08 27.54
N THR A 16 20.53 -5.15 28.32
CA THR A 16 19.96 -3.79 28.46
C THR A 16 20.06 -3.01 27.16
N VAL A 17 21.21 -3.04 26.49
CA VAL A 17 21.43 -2.40 25.18
C VAL A 17 20.55 -3.04 24.12
N LEU A 18 20.47 -4.38 24.07
CA LEU A 18 19.60 -5.07 23.12
C LEU A 18 18.12 -4.74 23.36
N GLY A 19 17.69 -4.69 24.63
CA GLY A 19 16.35 -4.26 25.03
C GLY A 19 16.05 -2.82 24.61
N LEU A 20 17.00 -1.91 24.79
CA LEU A 20 16.90 -0.51 24.31
C LEU A 20 16.82 -0.44 22.79
N VAL A 21 17.64 -1.20 22.05
CA VAL A 21 17.61 -1.24 20.58
C VAL A 21 16.28 -1.78 20.09
N ILE A 22 15.75 -2.85 20.68
CA ILE A 22 14.44 -3.41 20.34
C ILE A 22 13.33 -2.43 20.68
N ALA A 23 13.39 -1.75 21.82
CA ALA A 23 12.42 -0.75 22.23
C ALA A 23 12.45 0.48 21.30
N ILE A 24 13.63 0.98 20.93
CA ILE A 24 13.81 2.11 20.01
C ILE A 24 13.39 1.71 18.59
N ALA A 25 13.77 0.53 18.11
CA ALA A 25 13.34 0.03 16.80
C ALA A 25 11.82 -0.18 16.75
N GLY A 26 11.24 -0.75 17.80
CA GLY A 26 9.79 -0.87 17.98
C GLY A 26 9.11 0.50 17.99
N TRP A 27 9.57 1.43 18.82
CA TRP A 27 9.04 2.79 18.97
C TRP A 27 9.13 3.60 17.67
N SER A 28 10.28 3.57 17.00
CA SER A 28 10.54 4.30 15.76
C SER A 28 9.75 3.75 14.56
N SER A 29 9.59 2.42 14.46
CA SER A 29 8.85 1.78 13.36
C SER A 29 7.38 2.23 13.28
N THR A 30 6.80 2.66 14.40
CA THR A 30 5.41 3.14 14.46
C THR A 30 5.27 4.61 14.10
N ARG A 31 6.33 5.42 14.29
CA ARG A 31 6.31 6.87 14.11
C ARG A 31 6.68 7.31 12.69
N PHE A 32 7.53 6.56 11.99
CA PHE A 32 7.87 6.87 10.59
C PHE A 32 6.72 6.65 9.60
N ASN A 33 5.65 5.98 10.03
CA ASN A 33 4.44 5.78 9.23
C ASN A 33 3.38 6.86 9.53
N ARG A 34 3.81 8.06 9.95
CA ARG A 34 2.91 9.18 10.19
C ARG A 34 2.93 10.19 9.07
N ILE A 35 1.75 10.67 8.66
CA ILE A 35 1.61 11.73 7.65
C ILE A 35 2.41 12.98 8.06
N SER A 36 2.40 13.34 9.35
CA SER A 36 3.15 14.49 9.88
C SER A 36 4.68 14.38 9.70
N VAL A 37 5.21 13.16 9.68
CA VAL A 37 6.64 12.91 9.39
C VAL A 37 6.90 13.01 7.88
N CYS A 38 5.98 12.53 7.05
CA CYS A 38 6.07 12.67 5.59
C CYS A 38 6.00 14.13 5.13
N THR A 39 5.10 14.95 5.71
CA THR A 39 4.97 16.40 5.41
C THR A 39 6.18 17.23 5.85
N THR A 40 7.04 16.69 6.72
CA THR A 40 8.26 17.38 7.15
C THR A 40 9.31 17.41 6.03
N CYS A 41 9.28 16.45 5.11
CA CYS A 41 10.24 16.32 4.02
C CYS A 41 9.63 16.53 2.63
N HIS A 42 8.36 16.21 2.43
CA HIS A 42 7.67 16.27 1.14
C HIS A 42 6.44 17.20 1.22
N GLU A 43 6.21 18.00 0.17
CA GLU A 43 4.92 18.69 -0.01
C GLU A 43 3.87 17.67 -0.49
N ILE A 44 2.78 17.53 0.25
CA ILE A 44 1.66 16.67 -0.12
C ILE A 44 0.79 17.45 -1.10
N PHE A 45 0.69 16.97 -2.34
CA PHE A 45 -0.14 17.58 -3.38
C PHE A 45 -1.57 17.02 -3.42
N VAL A 46 -1.91 16.14 -2.49
CA VAL A 46 -3.23 15.51 -2.36
C VAL A 46 -4.05 16.27 -1.32
N ASP A 47 -5.31 16.59 -1.62
CA ASP A 47 -6.21 17.25 -0.67
C ASP A 47 -6.57 16.31 0.48
N TYR A 48 -6.06 16.63 1.68
CA TYR A 48 -6.28 15.88 2.91
C TYR A 48 -7.77 15.84 3.32
N ASP A 49 -8.50 16.94 3.10
CA ASP A 49 -9.89 17.08 3.54
C ASP A 49 -10.86 16.23 2.71
N GLU A 50 -10.42 15.82 1.53
CA GLU A 50 -11.14 14.90 0.66
C GLU A 50 -11.10 13.45 1.18
N TYR A 51 -10.00 13.06 1.84
CA TYR A 51 -9.76 11.68 2.28
C TYR A 51 -10.10 11.40 3.74
N LYS A 52 -10.18 12.42 4.61
CA LYS A 52 -10.62 12.24 6.01
C LYS A 52 -12.05 11.68 6.14
N GLN A 53 -12.86 11.75 5.08
CA GLN A 53 -14.29 11.43 5.09
C GLN A 53 -14.60 9.98 4.66
N THR A 54 -13.62 9.21 4.18
CA THR A 54 -13.89 7.91 3.52
C THR A 54 -14.12 6.74 4.48
N ALA A 55 -14.04 6.93 5.81
CA ALA A 55 -14.71 6.13 6.84
C ALA A 55 -14.49 6.72 8.26
N PRO A 56 -15.43 6.57 9.20
CA PRO A 56 -15.21 6.85 10.63
C PRO A 56 -14.40 5.73 11.34
N LEU A 57 -13.44 5.09 10.66
CA LEU A 57 -12.82 3.81 11.10
C LEU A 57 -11.29 3.87 11.34
N SER A 58 -10.70 5.06 11.43
CA SER A 58 -9.39 5.25 12.06
C SER A 58 -9.43 6.50 12.92
N GLU A 59 -9.49 6.34 14.25
CA GLU A 59 -9.52 7.48 15.18
C GLU A 59 -8.24 8.34 15.15
N SER A 60 -7.21 7.94 14.39
CA SER A 60 -6.15 8.85 14.00
C SER A 60 -5.80 8.70 12.52
N VAL A 61 -6.01 9.79 11.78
CA VAL A 61 -5.56 10.00 10.40
C VAL A 61 -4.03 10.10 10.33
N GLU A 62 -3.37 10.22 11.49
CA GLU A 62 -1.91 10.31 11.58
C GLU A 62 -1.20 8.97 11.38
N ASP A 63 -1.74 7.86 11.87
CA ASP A 63 -1.07 6.57 11.80
C ASP A 63 -1.62 5.74 10.64
N PHE A 64 -0.77 5.32 9.69
CA PHE A 64 -1.12 4.32 8.65
C PHE A 64 -1.37 2.91 9.25
N ARG A 65 -2.10 2.80 10.37
CA ARG A 65 -2.32 1.59 11.16
C ARG A 65 -3.80 1.42 11.52
N PRO A 66 -4.59 0.70 10.71
CA PRO A 66 -5.92 0.30 11.13
C PRO A 66 -5.84 -0.76 12.25
N THR A 67 -6.57 -0.55 13.35
CA THR A 67 -6.73 -1.56 14.41
C THR A 67 -7.74 -2.62 13.99
N LYS A 68 -7.53 -3.86 14.45
CA LYS A 68 -8.28 -5.06 14.06
C LYS A 68 -9.78 -5.07 14.45
N GLU A 69 -10.21 -4.15 15.31
CA GLU A 69 -11.49 -4.22 16.03
C GLU A 69 -12.61 -3.36 15.41
N TYR A 70 -12.27 -2.44 14.49
CA TYR A 70 -13.21 -1.53 13.83
C TYR A 70 -12.86 -1.37 12.34
N ASP A 71 -12.96 -2.42 11.51
CA ASP A 71 -13.12 -2.24 10.05
C ASP A 71 -13.43 -3.56 9.32
N PRO A 72 -14.59 -3.75 8.69
CA PRO A 72 -14.76 -4.82 7.71
C PRO A 72 -13.98 -4.57 6.39
N GLY A 73 -13.19 -3.49 6.28
CA GLY A 73 -12.60 -2.95 5.05
C GLY A 73 -11.15 -2.43 5.13
N TYR A 74 -10.35 -2.82 6.13
CA TYR A 74 -8.88 -2.76 6.27
C TYR A 74 -7.93 -1.77 5.52
N PHE A 75 -8.32 -0.76 4.73
CA PHE A 75 -7.35 -0.09 3.84
C PHE A 75 -7.75 1.29 3.29
N ASN A 76 -7.41 2.39 3.98
CA ASN A 76 -7.45 3.74 3.39
C ASN A 76 -6.12 4.50 3.50
N VAL A 77 -5.08 3.97 2.83
CA VAL A 77 -3.89 4.77 2.50
C VAL A 77 -3.94 5.15 1.02
N THR A 78 -4.46 6.35 0.77
CA THR A 78 -4.41 6.98 -0.56
C THR A 78 -3.32 8.02 -0.63
N VAL A 79 -3.15 8.85 0.42
CA VAL A 79 -2.20 9.98 0.45
C VAL A 79 -0.75 9.53 0.14
N GLY A 80 -0.20 8.55 0.88
CA GLY A 80 1.17 8.08 0.64
C GLY A 80 1.36 7.28 -0.67
N CYS A 81 0.32 6.61 -1.17
CA CYS A 81 0.38 5.92 -2.46
C CYS A 81 0.29 6.91 -3.62
N ALA A 82 -0.63 7.86 -3.56
CA ALA A 82 -0.83 8.90 -4.56
C ALA A 82 0.41 9.78 -4.73
N GLU A 83 1.10 10.09 -3.62
CA GLU A 83 2.38 10.83 -3.66
C GLU A 83 3.45 10.13 -4.51
N CYS A 84 3.56 8.80 -4.42
CA CYS A 84 4.54 8.02 -5.18
C CYS A 84 4.02 7.60 -6.57
N HIS A 85 2.71 7.54 -6.77
CA HIS A 85 2.03 6.98 -7.94
C HIS A 85 1.05 7.98 -8.55
N ALA A 86 1.56 9.14 -8.97
CA ALA A 86 0.74 10.27 -9.43
C ALA A 86 -0.18 9.91 -10.63
N TYR A 87 0.30 9.28 -11.70
CA TYR A 87 -0.58 8.93 -12.83
C TYR A 87 -1.59 7.83 -12.52
N PRO A 88 -1.22 6.71 -11.86
CA PRO A 88 -2.23 5.77 -11.36
C PRO A 88 -3.31 6.42 -10.51
N TYR A 89 -2.94 7.43 -9.73
CA TYR A 89 -3.86 8.20 -8.90
C TYR A 89 -4.81 9.08 -9.73
N GLU A 90 -4.30 9.82 -10.72
CA GLU A 90 -5.15 10.57 -11.64
C GLU A 90 -6.17 9.68 -12.35
N GLU A 91 -5.74 8.50 -12.81
CA GLU A 91 -6.64 7.53 -13.43
C GLU A 91 -7.66 6.95 -12.44
N TYR A 92 -7.27 6.74 -11.18
CA TYR A 92 -8.19 6.28 -10.14
C TYR A 92 -9.32 7.28 -9.88
N LYS A 93 -9.04 8.59 -9.91
CA LYS A 93 -10.07 9.64 -9.73
C LYS A 93 -11.14 9.61 -10.82
N GLU A 94 -10.81 9.10 -12.00
CA GLU A 94 -11.77 8.93 -13.11
C GLU A 94 -12.59 7.63 -12.99
N SER A 95 -12.30 6.79 -11.99
CA SER A 95 -12.87 5.45 -11.89
C SER A 95 -14.15 5.38 -11.04
N PRO A 96 -15.01 4.37 -11.28
CA PRO A 96 -16.16 4.08 -10.41
C PRO A 96 -15.77 3.68 -8.97
N HIS A 97 -14.49 3.44 -8.68
CA HIS A 97 -14.02 3.13 -7.33
C HIS A 97 -13.64 4.38 -6.53
N TYR A 98 -13.55 5.53 -7.20
CA TYR A 98 -13.38 6.84 -6.58
C TYR A 98 -14.71 7.58 -6.43
N ASP A 99 -15.52 7.62 -7.48
CA ASP A 99 -16.85 8.24 -7.45
C ASP A 99 -17.95 7.20 -7.77
N ASN A 100 -18.86 6.99 -6.82
CA ASN A 100 -19.96 6.04 -6.97
C ASN A 100 -21.17 6.38 -6.08
N GLU A 101 -22.31 5.86 -6.50
CA GLU A 101 -23.61 6.03 -5.85
C GLU A 101 -23.69 5.49 -4.41
N ARG A 102 -22.73 4.64 -3.98
CA ARG A 102 -22.72 4.08 -2.63
C ARG A 102 -21.98 4.95 -1.63
N GLY A 103 -21.29 6.01 -2.07
CA GLY A 103 -20.52 6.90 -1.21
C GLY A 103 -19.31 6.23 -0.56
N VAL A 104 -18.89 5.05 -1.01
CA VAL A 104 -17.73 4.32 -0.50
C VAL A 104 -16.56 4.54 -1.46
N LYS A 105 -15.50 5.21 -1.00
CA LYS A 105 -14.26 5.37 -1.78
C LYS A 105 -13.24 4.32 -1.35
N ALA A 106 -12.91 3.39 -2.24
CA ALA A 106 -11.90 2.37 -1.95
C ALA A 106 -10.50 2.95 -2.13
N GLY A 107 -9.73 3.10 -1.05
CA GLY A 107 -8.33 3.55 -1.12
C GLY A 107 -7.43 2.59 -1.90
N CYS A 108 -6.22 3.04 -2.27
CA CYS A 108 -5.29 2.26 -3.08
C CYS A 108 -5.00 0.87 -2.49
N VAL A 109 -4.74 0.82 -1.19
CA VAL A 109 -4.49 -0.43 -0.44
C VAL A 109 -5.72 -1.33 -0.31
N GLY A 110 -6.91 -0.79 -0.56
CA GLY A 110 -8.17 -1.55 -0.62
C GLY A 110 -8.15 -2.59 -1.73
N CYS A 111 -7.32 -2.38 -2.76
CA CYS A 111 -7.10 -3.31 -3.87
C CYS A 111 -5.64 -3.76 -4.00
N HIS A 112 -4.68 -2.91 -3.63
CA HIS A 112 -3.24 -3.19 -3.74
C HIS A 112 -2.64 -3.58 -2.39
N GLU A 113 -1.56 -4.36 -2.41
CA GLU A 113 -0.84 -4.63 -1.18
C GLU A 113 0.10 -3.46 -0.84
N PRO A 114 0.09 -2.94 0.41
CA PRO A 114 1.08 -1.97 0.82
C PRO A 114 2.50 -2.53 0.69
N HIS A 115 3.46 -1.64 0.45
CA HIS A 115 4.87 -2.02 0.50
C HIS A 115 5.28 -2.26 1.94
N SER A 116 5.88 -3.43 2.20
CA SER A 116 6.43 -3.73 3.51
C SER A 116 7.59 -2.79 3.82
N VAL A 117 7.83 -2.52 5.10
CA VAL A 117 8.99 -1.74 5.55
C VAL A 117 10.28 -2.33 4.99
N ARG A 118 10.39 -3.65 4.89
CA ARG A 118 11.54 -4.32 4.27
C ARG A 118 11.68 -3.98 2.79
N GLU A 119 10.58 -3.93 2.02
CA GLU A 119 10.61 -3.54 0.60
C GLU A 119 10.98 -2.06 0.45
N ILE A 120 10.40 -1.19 1.26
CA ILE A 120 10.71 0.24 1.26
C ILE A 120 12.17 0.48 1.64
N LEU A 121 12.67 -0.17 2.70
CA LEU A 121 14.08 -0.10 3.10
C LEU A 121 14.99 -0.71 2.03
N ALA A 122 14.62 -1.84 1.43
CA ALA A 122 15.41 -2.41 0.35
C ALA A 122 15.50 -1.46 -0.85
N TRP A 123 14.41 -0.77 -1.19
CA TRP A 123 14.42 0.25 -2.24
C TRP A 123 15.24 1.46 -1.83
N LYS A 124 15.02 1.98 -0.63
CA LYS A 124 15.73 3.15 -0.11
C LYS A 124 17.23 2.87 0.08
N PHE A 125 17.64 1.69 0.50
CA PHE A 125 19.05 1.38 0.77
C PHE A 125 19.77 0.77 -0.42
N PHE A 126 19.15 -0.15 -1.18
CA PHE A 126 19.83 -0.77 -2.32
C PHE A 126 19.69 0.04 -3.61
N TYR A 127 18.62 0.82 -3.79
CA TYR A 127 18.45 1.66 -4.98
C TYR A 127 18.84 3.14 -4.77
N ILE A 128 19.05 3.62 -3.54
CA ILE A 128 19.73 4.92 -3.34
C ILE A 128 21.25 4.76 -3.42
N ASN A 129 21.78 3.64 -2.91
CA ASN A 129 23.23 3.42 -2.87
C ASN A 129 23.81 2.73 -4.11
N SER A 130 22.99 2.32 -5.08
CA SER A 130 23.48 1.73 -6.34
C SER A 130 23.72 2.76 -7.45
N GLY A 131 23.59 4.06 -7.17
CA GLY A 131 23.94 5.16 -8.09
C GLY A 131 25.06 6.03 -7.51
N SER A 132 25.75 6.79 -8.36
CA SER A 132 26.59 7.92 -7.95
C SER A 132 25.76 8.89 -7.11
N THR A 133 26.39 9.61 -6.17
CA THR A 133 25.71 10.69 -5.41
C THR A 133 25.02 11.67 -6.38
N GLY A 134 23.69 11.58 -6.51
CA GLY A 134 22.88 12.33 -7.49
C GLY A 134 22.07 11.49 -8.49
N ASP A 135 22.44 10.24 -8.75
CA ASP A 135 21.85 9.34 -9.77
C ASP A 135 21.11 8.15 -9.15
N SER A 136 20.43 8.32 -8.02
CA SER A 136 19.78 7.22 -7.34
C SER A 136 18.75 6.52 -8.27
N PRO A 137 18.84 5.20 -8.51
CA PRO A 137 17.78 4.50 -9.23
C PRO A 137 16.43 4.46 -8.49
N PHE A 138 16.36 4.80 -7.19
CA PHE A 138 15.09 5.12 -6.52
C PHE A 138 14.48 6.42 -7.07
N HIS A 139 15.30 7.46 -7.26
CA HIS A 139 14.86 8.66 -7.97
C HIS A 139 14.42 8.33 -9.39
N ALA A 140 15.15 7.47 -10.12
CA ALA A 140 14.75 7.06 -11.46
C ALA A 140 13.37 6.35 -11.47
N VAL A 141 13.14 5.35 -10.60
CA VAL A 141 11.85 4.64 -10.54
C VAL A 141 10.71 5.53 -10.04
N SER A 142 10.95 6.36 -9.01
CA SER A 142 9.96 7.31 -8.51
C SER A 142 9.61 8.38 -9.55
N ASN A 143 10.60 8.87 -10.30
CA ASN A 143 10.38 9.79 -11.40
C ASN A 143 9.73 9.10 -12.61
N SER A 144 10.02 7.83 -12.90
CA SER A 144 9.33 7.08 -13.95
C SER A 144 7.83 6.91 -13.70
N LEU A 145 7.40 6.97 -12.45
CA LEU A 145 5.97 6.99 -12.08
C LEU A 145 5.34 8.39 -12.16
N ARG A 146 6.18 9.43 -12.31
CA ARG A 146 5.83 10.85 -12.46
C ARG A 146 6.18 11.42 -13.84
N ASP A 147 6.80 10.63 -14.71
CA ASP A 147 7.05 10.90 -16.13
C ASP A 147 6.09 10.06 -17.00
N ILE A 148 5.25 10.70 -17.83
CA ILE A 148 4.23 9.99 -18.64
C ILE A 148 4.87 8.96 -19.59
N PRO A 149 5.84 9.34 -20.46
CA PRO A 149 6.53 8.36 -21.31
C PRO A 149 7.05 7.13 -20.57
N GLU A 150 7.71 7.30 -19.42
CA GLU A 150 8.23 6.18 -18.65
C GLU A 150 7.12 5.36 -17.97
N TRP A 151 6.08 6.01 -17.46
CA TRP A 151 4.90 5.35 -16.92
C TRP A 151 4.22 4.46 -17.95
N GLU A 152 4.03 4.94 -19.18
CA GLU A 152 3.41 4.16 -20.26
C GLU A 152 4.24 2.91 -20.62
N LYS A 153 5.58 3.00 -20.60
CA LYS A 153 6.46 1.82 -20.80
C LYS A 153 6.30 0.79 -19.69
N LEU A 154 6.14 1.24 -18.45
CA LEU A 154 6.01 0.38 -17.27
C LEU A 154 4.58 -0.17 -17.09
N ARG A 155 3.57 0.52 -17.61
CA ARG A 155 2.14 0.25 -17.40
C ARG A 155 1.79 -1.22 -17.63
N ILE A 156 2.14 -1.77 -18.78
CA ILE A 156 1.79 -3.16 -19.14
C ILE A 156 2.37 -4.15 -18.13
N LYS A 157 3.65 -3.98 -17.78
CA LYS A 157 4.36 -4.83 -16.83
C LYS A 157 3.75 -4.76 -15.44
N LEU A 158 3.46 -3.55 -14.96
CA LEU A 158 2.92 -3.33 -13.62
C LEU A 158 1.46 -3.78 -13.50
N ALA A 159 0.62 -3.48 -14.49
CA ALA A 159 -0.75 -3.98 -14.56
C ALA A 159 -0.78 -5.51 -14.56
N THR A 160 0.14 -6.15 -15.29
CA THR A 160 0.25 -7.62 -15.33
C THR A 160 0.60 -8.20 -13.97
N LYS A 161 1.60 -7.62 -13.29
CA LYS A 161 1.99 -8.04 -11.94
C LYS A 161 0.85 -7.88 -10.93
N ALA A 162 0.16 -6.74 -10.95
CA ALA A 162 -0.95 -6.47 -10.05
C ALA A 162 -2.11 -7.45 -10.24
N ARG A 163 -2.52 -7.68 -11.50
CA ARG A 163 -3.58 -8.65 -11.82
C ARG A 163 -3.20 -10.06 -11.40
N LYS A 164 -1.97 -10.49 -11.69
CA LYS A 164 -1.49 -11.82 -11.28
C LYS A 164 -1.65 -12.02 -9.78
N LYS A 165 -1.21 -11.05 -8.98
CA LYS A 165 -1.36 -11.09 -7.52
C LYS A 165 -2.83 -11.15 -7.09
N MET A 166 -3.69 -10.30 -7.66
CA MET A 166 -5.13 -10.34 -7.37
C MET A 166 -5.80 -11.67 -7.76
N MET A 167 -5.28 -12.37 -8.77
CA MET A 167 -5.74 -13.73 -9.12
C MET A 167 -5.21 -14.80 -8.17
N GLU A 168 -3.93 -14.73 -7.79
CA GLU A 168 -3.31 -15.65 -6.82
C GLU A 168 -4.02 -15.58 -5.46
N GLU A 169 -4.50 -14.39 -5.07
CA GLU A 169 -5.27 -14.15 -3.85
C GLU A 169 -6.79 -14.36 -4.02
N ASP A 170 -7.22 -14.99 -5.13
CA ASP A 170 -8.64 -15.26 -5.44
C ASP A 170 -9.56 -14.03 -5.27
N SER A 171 -9.07 -12.86 -5.69
CA SER A 171 -9.79 -11.57 -5.58
C SER A 171 -10.31 -11.29 -4.16
N ALA A 172 -9.60 -11.73 -3.12
CA ALA A 172 -9.98 -11.58 -1.72
C ALA A 172 -10.36 -10.13 -1.38
N LYS A 173 -9.55 -9.17 -1.84
CA LYS A 173 -9.78 -7.72 -1.65
C LYS A 173 -11.05 -7.22 -2.33
N CYS A 174 -11.39 -7.72 -3.52
CA CYS A 174 -12.65 -7.38 -4.18
C CYS A 174 -13.85 -7.84 -3.33
N LYS A 175 -13.77 -9.07 -2.81
CA LYS A 175 -14.83 -9.71 -2.00
C LYS A 175 -15.01 -9.07 -0.63
N VAL A 176 -14.15 -8.15 -0.21
CA VAL A 176 -14.33 -7.37 1.02
C VAL A 176 -15.59 -6.50 0.91
N CYS A 177 -15.69 -5.69 -0.15
CA CYS A 177 -16.84 -4.83 -0.41
C CYS A 177 -17.87 -5.51 -1.31
N HIS A 178 -17.42 -6.29 -2.29
CA HIS A 178 -18.27 -7.04 -3.22
C HIS A 178 -18.60 -8.43 -2.67
N LYS A 179 -19.37 -8.47 -1.57
CA LYS A 179 -19.86 -9.70 -0.93
C LYS A 179 -20.61 -10.59 -1.93
N THR A 180 -20.14 -11.83 -2.09
CA THR A 180 -20.66 -12.81 -3.04
C THR A 180 -22.01 -13.41 -2.63
N GLU A 181 -22.32 -13.32 -1.34
CA GLU A 181 -23.58 -13.72 -0.72
C GLU A 181 -24.73 -12.72 -0.96
N GLY A 182 -24.42 -11.55 -1.51
CA GLY A 182 -25.42 -10.51 -1.77
C GLY A 182 -26.30 -10.79 -2.99
N LEU A 183 -27.55 -10.30 -2.95
CA LEU A 183 -28.50 -10.39 -4.06
C LEU A 183 -27.95 -9.81 -5.38
N TRP A 184 -27.14 -8.75 -5.31
CA TRP A 184 -26.52 -8.13 -6.49
C TRP A 184 -25.60 -9.10 -7.25
N PHE A 185 -24.88 -9.98 -6.53
CA PHE A 185 -23.98 -10.97 -7.10
C PHE A 185 -24.79 -12.12 -7.71
N ALA A 186 -25.83 -12.59 -7.01
CA ALA A 186 -26.75 -13.65 -7.46
C ALA A 186 -27.53 -13.28 -8.73
N LYS A 187 -27.86 -12.00 -8.93
CA LYS A 187 -28.58 -11.51 -10.12
C LYS A 187 -27.84 -11.74 -11.45
N LYS A 188 -26.53 -11.94 -11.43
CA LYS A 188 -25.73 -12.20 -12.63
C LYS A 188 -25.47 -13.69 -12.79
N LYS A 189 -26.08 -14.33 -13.80
CA LYS A 189 -25.96 -15.77 -14.04
C LYS A 189 -24.50 -16.23 -14.14
N GLN A 190 -23.63 -15.45 -14.80
CA GLN A 190 -22.21 -15.76 -14.95
C GLN A 190 -21.46 -15.85 -13.61
N HIS A 191 -21.85 -15.07 -12.61
CA HIS A 191 -21.23 -15.12 -11.29
C HIS A 191 -21.50 -16.45 -10.56
N GLN A 192 -22.59 -17.12 -10.90
CA GLN A 192 -22.99 -18.38 -10.26
C GLN A 192 -22.29 -19.61 -10.85
N THR A 193 -21.80 -19.50 -12.08
CA THR A 193 -21.22 -20.64 -12.83
C THR A 193 -19.72 -20.50 -13.03
N THR A 194 -19.16 -19.30 -12.90
CA THR A 194 -17.73 -19.06 -13.09
C THR A 194 -16.90 -19.62 -11.94
N LYS A 195 -15.79 -20.27 -12.29
CA LYS A 195 -14.70 -20.61 -11.36
C LYS A 195 -13.51 -19.63 -11.47
N LYS A 196 -13.64 -18.59 -12.30
CA LYS A 196 -12.60 -17.58 -12.51
C LYS A 196 -12.67 -16.53 -11.41
N THR A 197 -11.51 -15.98 -11.06
CA THR A 197 -11.39 -14.82 -10.16
C THR A 197 -12.04 -13.58 -10.77
N CYS A 198 -12.41 -12.59 -9.94
CA CYS A 198 -13.14 -11.39 -10.38
C CYS A 198 -12.39 -10.66 -11.50
N VAL A 199 -11.09 -10.45 -11.32
CA VAL A 199 -10.22 -9.71 -12.24
C VAL A 199 -10.03 -10.38 -13.60
N LYS A 200 -10.37 -11.67 -13.76
CA LYS A 200 -10.29 -12.35 -15.05
C LYS A 200 -11.40 -11.94 -16.03
N CYS A 201 -12.52 -11.43 -15.51
CA CYS A 201 -13.59 -10.83 -16.31
C CYS A 201 -13.63 -9.30 -16.13
N HIS A 202 -13.39 -8.84 -14.92
CA HIS A 202 -13.45 -7.43 -14.51
C HIS A 202 -12.03 -6.85 -14.43
N TYR A 203 -11.38 -6.70 -15.58
CA TYR A 203 -10.10 -6.00 -15.69
C TYR A 203 -10.29 -4.59 -16.26
N ASN A 204 -9.27 -3.72 -16.13
CA ASN A 204 -9.35 -2.30 -16.50
C ASN A 204 -10.45 -1.54 -15.73
N LEU A 205 -10.57 -1.79 -14.43
CA LEU A 205 -11.62 -1.20 -13.58
C LEU A 205 -11.32 0.22 -13.09
N VAL A 206 -10.04 0.54 -12.96
CA VAL A 206 -9.57 1.73 -12.25
C VAL A 206 -8.58 2.52 -13.09
N HIS A 207 -7.55 1.84 -13.57
CA HIS A 207 -6.51 2.46 -14.38
C HIS A 207 -6.81 2.37 -15.88
N LYS A 208 -6.12 3.17 -16.70
CA LYS A 208 -6.27 3.13 -18.16
C LYS A 208 -6.12 1.72 -18.68
N SER A 209 -6.85 1.45 -19.76
CA SER A 209 -6.95 0.12 -20.31
C SER A 209 -5.60 -0.44 -20.75
N VAL A 210 -5.26 -1.61 -20.24
CA VAL A 210 -4.11 -2.40 -20.68
C VAL A 210 -4.63 -3.68 -21.32
N ARG A 211 -4.22 -3.93 -22.56
CA ARG A 211 -4.54 -5.18 -23.26
C ARG A 211 -4.02 -6.36 -22.45
N TRP A 212 -4.91 -7.31 -22.21
CA TRP A 212 -4.56 -8.55 -21.54
C TRP A 212 -4.19 -9.59 -22.60
N HIS A 213 -2.99 -10.15 -22.47
CA HIS A 213 -2.54 -11.28 -23.26
C HIS A 213 -2.60 -12.50 -22.32
N ASP A 214 -3.76 -13.15 -22.29
CA ASP A 214 -3.90 -14.50 -21.72
C ASP A 214 -3.23 -15.52 -22.66
#